data_AF-A0A1H4VJE9-F1
#
_entry.id   AF-A0A1H4VJE9-F1
#
_cell.length_a   1.000
_cell.length_b   1.000
_cell.length_c   1.000
_cell.angle_alpha   90.00
_cell.angle_beta   90.00
_cell.angle_gamma   90.00
#
_symmetry.space_group_name_H-M   'P 1'
#
loop_
_entity.id
_entity.type
_entity.pdbx_description
1 polymer ?
#
loop_
_entity_poly.entity_id
_entity_poly.type
_entity_poly.pdbx_seq_one_letter_code
_entity_poly.pdbx_strand_id
1 'polypeptide(L)'
;MRTENAEPATKDPELEPWRHLGEMVIAARKSLGWRTRPDFVRATGLSKRLLLDVENGTRSTVTPKTLMRVEQTLGWPEGAISQILTDPDYVPQTNSRPASLDVFQPPKFSRDPVRVSVENIEELATTLSALSAEAESSNAELRLKQSAVRICLPYIERLAEDNCSPGISVHAAIRPIVDEFVRVAKHYSPSEPGVDYVCWLAGENESASPALVERYMERFQRGRRSEVDRSRD
;
A
#
# COMPACT_ATOMS: atom_id res chain seq x y z
N MET A 1 13.76 -24.00 -50.84
CA MET A 1 13.59 -24.08 -49.37
C MET A 1 14.97 -24.00 -48.73
N ARG A 2 15.38 -22.80 -48.32
CA ARG A 2 16.52 -22.58 -47.42
C ARG A 2 15.95 -21.89 -46.19
N THR A 3 15.92 -22.60 -45.08
CA THR A 3 15.65 -22.01 -43.77
C THR A 3 16.91 -21.27 -43.36
N GLU A 4 16.89 -19.94 -43.46
CA GLU A 4 17.85 -19.08 -42.77
C GLU A 4 17.68 -19.29 -41.27
N ASN A 5 18.71 -19.84 -40.65
CA ASN A 5 18.87 -19.84 -39.20
C ASN A 5 19.03 -18.38 -38.77
N ALA A 6 18.02 -17.84 -38.08
CA ALA A 6 18.14 -16.57 -37.39
C ALA A 6 19.17 -16.74 -36.26
N GLU A 7 20.32 -16.08 -36.39
CA GLU A 7 21.28 -15.90 -35.29
C GLU A 7 20.56 -15.23 -34.11
N PRO A 8 20.74 -15.72 -32.86
CA PRO A 8 20.17 -15.07 -31.70
C PRO A 8 20.80 -13.68 -31.56
N ALA A 9 19.97 -12.64 -31.56
CA ALA A 9 20.39 -11.25 -31.39
C ALA A 9 21.37 -11.12 -30.21
N THR A 10 22.61 -10.78 -30.53
CA THR A 10 23.69 -10.53 -29.56
C THR A 10 23.21 -9.52 -28.53
N LYS A 11 23.10 -9.99 -27.29
CA LYS A 11 22.72 -9.18 -26.14
C LYS A 11 23.79 -8.10 -25.93
N ASP A 12 23.40 -6.83 -26.04
CA ASP A 12 24.28 -5.70 -25.75
C ASP A 12 24.80 -5.79 -24.29
N PRO A 13 26.12 -5.99 -24.09
CA PRO A 13 26.69 -6.21 -22.76
C PRO A 13 26.53 -4.98 -21.84
N GLU A 14 26.40 -3.78 -22.39
CA GLU A 14 26.20 -2.55 -21.59
C GLU A 14 24.79 -2.48 -20.97
N LEU A 15 23.84 -3.25 -21.51
CA LEU A 15 22.47 -3.33 -21.00
C LEU A 15 22.25 -4.49 -20.02
N GLU A 16 23.21 -5.39 -19.84
CA GLU A 16 23.06 -6.53 -18.92
C GLU A 16 22.78 -6.11 -17.46
N PRO A 17 23.49 -5.12 -16.86
CA PRO A 17 23.15 -4.63 -15.52
C PRO A 17 21.73 -4.04 -15.44
N TRP A 18 21.28 -3.38 -16.51
CA TRP A 18 19.94 -2.80 -16.58
C TRP A 18 18.85 -3.86 -16.73
N ARG A 19 19.14 -4.97 -17.42
CA ARG A 19 18.24 -6.13 -17.50
C ARG A 19 18.12 -6.83 -16.15
N HIS A 20 19.25 -7.01 -15.47
CA HIS A 20 19.27 -7.57 -14.13
C HIS A 20 18.45 -6.71 -13.15
N LEU A 21 18.66 -5.39 -13.17
CA LEU A 21 17.81 -4.43 -12.44
C LEU A 21 16.33 -4.61 -12.79
N GLY A 22 16.00 -4.71 -14.07
CA GLY A 22 14.63 -4.89 -14.55
C GLY A 22 13.97 -6.15 -13.97
N GLU A 23 14.68 -7.27 -13.95
CA GLU A 23 14.23 -8.52 -13.33
C GLU A 23 13.98 -8.37 -11.82
N MET A 24 14.90 -7.73 -11.11
CA MET A 24 14.75 -7.44 -9.68
C MET A 24 13.55 -6.55 -9.39
N VAL A 25 13.34 -5.49 -10.19
CA VAL A 25 12.19 -4.60 -10.06
C VAL A 25 10.88 -5.37 -10.31
N ILE A 26 10.82 -6.24 -11.32
CA ILE A 26 9.65 -7.09 -11.59
C ILE A 26 9.38 -8.03 -10.40
N ALA A 27 10.42 -8.65 -9.86
CA ALA A 27 10.32 -9.58 -8.73
C ALA A 27 9.82 -8.86 -7.47
N ALA A 28 10.44 -7.73 -7.10
CA ALA A 28 10.07 -6.93 -5.94
C ALA A 28 8.66 -6.34 -6.07
N ARG A 29 8.31 -5.84 -7.26
CA ARG A 29 6.96 -5.37 -7.55
C ARG A 29 5.93 -6.49 -7.31
N LYS A 30 6.20 -7.70 -7.82
CA LYS A 30 5.31 -8.86 -7.63
C LYS A 30 5.25 -9.30 -6.16
N SER A 31 6.35 -9.29 -5.43
CA SER A 31 6.38 -9.66 -4.00
C SER A 31 5.59 -8.67 -3.14
N LEU A 32 5.58 -7.39 -3.51
CA LEU A 32 4.74 -6.36 -2.90
C LEU A 32 3.27 -6.41 -3.37
N GLY A 33 2.88 -7.43 -4.15
CA GLY A 33 1.52 -7.66 -4.60
C GLY A 33 1.07 -6.82 -5.80
N TRP A 34 1.94 -5.98 -6.36
CA TRP A 34 1.66 -5.25 -7.60
C TRP A 34 1.77 -6.21 -8.78
N ARG A 35 0.72 -6.98 -9.07
CA ARG A 35 0.78 -8.03 -10.10
C ARG A 35 0.89 -7.47 -11.51
N THR A 36 0.22 -6.34 -11.78
CA THR A 36 0.20 -5.73 -13.12
C THR A 36 1.05 -4.46 -13.19
N ARG A 37 1.69 -4.25 -14.34
CA ARG A 37 2.46 -3.03 -14.63
C ARG A 37 1.62 -1.75 -14.52
N PRO A 38 0.36 -1.70 -15.02
CA PRO A 38 -0.52 -0.54 -14.81
C PRO A 38 -0.74 -0.16 -13.35
N ASP A 39 -0.78 -1.12 -12.42
CA ASP A 39 -0.97 -0.82 -10.99
C ASP A 39 0.26 -0.14 -10.40
N PHE A 40 1.44 -0.63 -10.77
CA PHE A 40 2.71 -0.03 -10.34
C PHE A 40 3.02 1.30 -11.03
N VAL A 41 2.59 1.50 -12.27
CA VAL A 41 2.59 2.82 -12.93
C VAL A 41 1.83 3.85 -12.08
N ARG A 42 0.65 3.48 -11.56
CA ARG A 42 -0.14 4.38 -10.71
C ARG A 42 0.54 4.63 -9.37
N ALA A 43 1.18 3.63 -8.79
CA ALA A 43 1.92 3.76 -7.53
C ALA A 43 3.15 4.68 -7.68
N THR A 44 3.96 4.46 -8.71
CA THR A 44 5.21 5.22 -8.98
C THR A 44 4.97 6.61 -9.56
N GLY A 45 3.80 6.85 -10.18
CA GLY A 45 3.50 8.07 -10.92
C GLY A 45 4.35 8.25 -12.19
N LEU A 46 5.00 7.19 -12.68
CA LEU A 46 5.80 7.21 -13.90
C LEU A 46 4.94 6.94 -15.14
N SER A 47 5.46 7.22 -16.34
CA SER A 47 4.75 6.81 -17.56
C SER A 47 4.87 5.30 -17.79
N LYS A 48 3.84 4.68 -18.36
CA LYS A 48 3.85 3.24 -18.70
C LYS A 48 5.04 2.85 -19.57
N ARG A 49 5.44 3.72 -20.51
CA ARG A 49 6.59 3.50 -21.39
C ARG A 49 7.89 3.53 -20.60
N LEU A 50 8.09 4.53 -19.75
CA LEU A 50 9.33 4.66 -18.98
C LEU A 50 9.52 3.49 -18.01
N LEU A 51 8.44 3.06 -17.34
CA LEU A 51 8.52 1.88 -16.47
C LEU A 51 8.79 0.59 -17.27
N LEU A 52 8.22 0.46 -18.48
CA LEU A 52 8.52 -0.66 -19.36
C LEU A 52 10.00 -0.70 -19.75
N ASP A 53 10.58 0.47 -20.05
CA ASP A 53 11.99 0.57 -20.41
C ASP A 53 12.92 0.19 -19.24
N VAL A 54 12.54 0.56 -18.01
CA VAL A 54 13.25 0.15 -16.79
C VAL A 54 13.11 -1.36 -16.54
N GLU A 55 11.89 -1.90 -16.57
CA GLU A 55 11.66 -3.33 -16.28
C GLU A 55 12.28 -4.27 -17.34
N ASN A 56 12.41 -3.81 -18.58
CA ASN A 56 13.04 -4.60 -19.63
C ASN A 56 14.56 -4.33 -19.77
N GLY A 57 15.10 -3.36 -19.03
CA GLY A 57 16.49 -2.93 -19.17
C GLY A 57 16.84 -2.44 -20.58
N THR A 58 15.90 -1.85 -21.31
CA THR A 58 16.11 -1.43 -22.71
C THR A 58 16.79 -0.08 -22.82
N ARG A 59 16.91 0.66 -21.72
CA ARG A 59 17.50 2.00 -21.68
C ARG A 59 18.45 2.14 -20.49
N SER A 60 19.68 2.54 -20.77
CA SER A 60 20.71 2.85 -19.77
C SER A 60 20.69 4.32 -19.28
N THR A 61 19.88 5.18 -19.90
CA THR A 61 19.84 6.63 -19.63
C THR A 61 18.59 7.07 -18.87
N VAL A 62 18.30 6.41 -17.75
CA VAL A 62 17.18 6.76 -16.86
C VAL A 62 17.63 7.82 -15.86
N THR A 63 16.79 8.84 -15.62
CA THR A 63 17.18 9.94 -14.72
C THR A 63 17.22 9.48 -13.25
N PRO A 64 18.12 10.01 -12.42
CA PRO A 64 18.19 9.66 -10.99
C PRO A 64 16.85 9.85 -10.26
N LYS A 65 16.13 10.93 -10.59
CA LYS A 65 14.78 11.19 -10.06
C LYS A 65 13.76 10.08 -10.37
N THR A 66 13.89 9.44 -11.52
CA THR A 66 13.03 8.31 -11.91
C THR A 66 13.39 7.07 -11.10
N LEU A 67 14.68 6.77 -10.98
CA LEU A 67 15.17 5.62 -10.21
C LEU A 67 14.79 5.74 -8.73
N MET A 68 14.96 6.92 -8.14
CA MET A 68 14.55 7.22 -6.77
C MET A 68 13.05 6.96 -6.54
N ARG A 69 12.18 7.29 -7.50
CA ARG A 69 10.73 6.98 -7.39
C ARG A 69 10.47 5.48 -7.39
N VAL A 70 11.23 4.71 -8.17
CA VAL A 70 11.13 3.24 -8.18
C VAL A 70 11.60 2.69 -6.84
N GLU A 71 12.75 3.13 -6.33
CA GLU A 71 13.27 2.74 -5.00
C GLU A 71 12.24 3.01 -3.90
N GLN A 72 11.72 4.24 -3.85
CA GLN A 72 10.69 4.63 -2.89
C GLN A 72 9.43 3.77 -2.98
N THR A 73 8.95 3.48 -4.18
CA THR A 73 7.74 2.67 -4.35
C THR A 73 7.97 1.20 -3.99
N LEU A 74 9.20 0.70 -4.12
CA LEU A 74 9.59 -0.65 -3.73
C LEU A 74 10.00 -0.76 -2.26
N GLY A 75 10.06 0.35 -1.51
CA GLY A 75 10.59 0.37 -0.14
C GLY A 75 12.08 0.05 -0.06
N TRP A 76 12.82 0.25 -1.16
CA TRP A 76 14.27 0.08 -1.19
C TRP A 76 14.99 1.31 -0.61
N PRO A 77 16.19 1.13 -0.03
CA PRO A 77 17.04 2.24 0.38
C PRO A 77 17.38 3.17 -0.79
N GLU A 78 17.58 4.45 -0.51
CA GLU A 78 18.05 5.41 -1.51
C GLU A 78 19.40 4.95 -2.09
N GLY A 79 19.52 4.95 -3.41
CA GLY A 79 20.73 4.52 -4.10
C GLY A 79 20.88 3.01 -4.26
N ALA A 80 19.92 2.21 -3.77
CA ALA A 80 19.91 0.76 -3.97
C ALA A 80 20.00 0.37 -5.45
N ILE A 81 19.32 1.07 -6.36
CA ILE A 81 19.40 0.80 -7.80
C ILE A 81 20.80 1.08 -8.33
N SER A 82 21.46 2.13 -7.84
CA SER A 82 22.83 2.43 -8.25
C SER A 82 23.80 1.33 -7.80
N GLN A 83 23.55 0.74 -6.63
CA GLN A 83 24.30 -0.41 -6.14
C GLN A 83 24.03 -1.66 -6.98
N ILE A 84 22.77 -1.99 -7.31
CA ILE A 84 22.42 -3.12 -8.21
C ILE A 84 23.13 -2.98 -9.57
N LEU A 85 23.18 -1.76 -10.12
CA LEU A 85 23.83 -1.52 -11.41
C LEU A 85 25.35 -1.68 -11.37
N THR A 86 25.97 -1.60 -10.18
CA THR A 86 27.42 -1.68 -9.99
C THR A 86 27.85 -3.06 -9.47
N ASP A 87 27.01 -3.68 -8.64
CA ASP A 87 27.22 -4.96 -7.98
C ASP A 87 26.03 -5.90 -8.27
N PRO A 88 26.19 -6.87 -9.18
CA PRO A 88 25.13 -7.83 -9.54
C PRO A 88 24.68 -8.73 -8.39
N ASP A 89 25.50 -8.89 -7.34
CA ASP A 89 25.17 -9.74 -6.19
C ASP A 89 24.45 -8.95 -5.09
N TYR A 90 24.33 -7.63 -5.24
CA TYR A 90 23.66 -6.78 -4.26
C TYR A 90 22.15 -7.05 -4.25
N VAL A 91 21.63 -7.47 -3.10
CA VAL A 91 20.20 -7.62 -2.85
C VAL A 91 19.73 -6.49 -1.93
N PRO A 92 18.85 -5.58 -2.41
CA PRO A 92 18.34 -4.50 -1.58
C PRO A 92 17.50 -5.06 -0.44
N GLN A 93 17.82 -4.64 0.78
CA GLN A 93 16.99 -4.94 1.94
C GLN A 93 15.73 -4.08 1.86
N THR A 94 14.58 -4.69 1.58
CA THR A 94 13.29 -4.03 1.72
C THR A 94 13.15 -3.65 3.19
N ASN A 95 13.22 -2.37 3.49
CA ASN A 95 13.10 -1.91 4.86
C ASN A 95 11.66 -2.16 5.32
N SER A 96 11.41 -3.15 6.20
CA SER A 96 10.14 -3.26 6.96
C SER A 96 9.88 -2.04 7.85
N ARG A 97 10.83 -1.09 7.90
CA ARG A 97 10.75 0.14 8.67
C ARG A 97 11.44 1.25 7.90
N PRO A 98 10.74 2.27 7.39
CA PRO A 98 11.40 3.33 6.64
C PRO A 98 12.37 4.06 7.58
N ALA A 99 13.66 3.88 7.32
CA ALA A 99 14.68 4.71 7.89
C ALA A 99 14.52 6.11 7.28
N SER A 100 13.85 6.99 8.04
CA SER A 100 14.06 8.43 8.10
C SER A 100 14.04 9.27 6.80
N LEU A 101 13.53 8.73 5.68
CA LEU A 101 13.33 9.46 4.43
C LEU A 101 11.87 9.38 3.91
N ASP A 102 10.89 9.52 4.82
CA ASP A 102 9.53 10.03 4.52
C ASP A 102 9.62 11.52 4.11
N VAL A 103 10.45 11.78 3.10
CA VAL A 103 10.79 13.11 2.59
C VAL A 103 9.69 13.50 1.59
N PHE A 104 8.76 14.34 2.09
CA PHE A 104 7.91 15.28 1.34
C PHE A 104 6.67 14.78 0.57
N GLN A 105 5.90 13.82 1.07
CA GLN A 105 4.46 13.87 0.76
C GLN A 105 3.69 14.32 2.00
N PRO A 106 3.01 15.49 1.94
CA PRO A 106 2.17 15.90 3.05
C PRO A 106 1.10 14.83 3.27
N PRO A 107 0.79 14.48 4.53
CA PRO A 107 -0.22 13.49 4.81
C PRO A 107 -1.56 13.93 4.20
N LYS A 108 -2.21 13.00 3.51
CA LYS A 108 -3.51 13.20 2.91
C LYS A 108 -4.59 12.98 3.97
N PHE A 109 -5.17 14.08 4.44
CA PHE A 109 -6.38 14.06 5.24
C PHE A 109 -7.58 14.40 4.36
N SER A 110 -8.10 13.40 3.64
CA SER A 110 -9.33 13.61 2.87
C SER A 110 -10.49 13.91 3.83
N ARG A 111 -11.26 14.94 3.51
CA ARG A 111 -12.52 15.31 4.18
C ARG A 111 -13.75 14.81 3.42
N ASP A 112 -13.54 14.01 2.38
CA ASP A 112 -14.62 13.44 1.61
C ASP A 112 -15.46 12.49 2.49
N PRO A 113 -16.78 12.44 2.29
CA PRO A 113 -17.63 11.51 3.01
C PRO A 113 -17.19 10.05 2.80
N VAL A 114 -17.07 9.31 3.91
CA VAL A 114 -16.91 7.85 3.86
C VAL A 114 -18.27 7.16 3.95
N ARG A 115 -18.41 6.05 3.23
CA ARG A 115 -19.64 5.25 3.26
C ARG A 115 -19.62 4.38 4.51
N VAL A 116 -20.68 4.49 5.31
CA VAL A 116 -20.91 3.67 6.50
C VAL A 116 -22.20 2.88 6.29
N SER A 117 -22.27 1.66 6.81
CA SER A 117 -23.51 0.85 6.76
C SER A 117 -24.63 1.54 7.53
N VAL A 118 -25.83 1.57 6.95
CA VAL A 118 -27.02 2.11 7.62
C VAL A 118 -27.30 1.34 8.92
N GLU A 119 -27.10 0.02 8.91
CA GLU A 119 -27.24 -0.84 10.08
C GLU A 119 -26.39 -0.38 11.27
N ASN A 120 -25.14 0.03 11.03
CA ASN A 120 -24.26 0.53 12.09
C ASN A 120 -24.76 1.86 12.66
N ILE A 121 -25.37 2.70 11.82
CA ILE A 121 -25.97 3.98 12.25
C ILE A 121 -27.24 3.72 13.07
N GLU A 122 -28.09 2.77 12.66
CA GLU A 122 -29.29 2.36 13.38
C GLU A 122 -28.95 1.74 14.75
N GLU A 123 -27.91 0.91 14.82
CA GLU A 123 -27.40 0.33 16.07
C GLU A 123 -26.91 1.43 17.03
N LEU A 124 -26.14 2.40 16.53
CA LEU A 124 -25.70 3.55 17.33
C LEU A 124 -26.90 4.36 17.85
N ALA A 125 -27.86 4.69 16.98
CA ALA A 125 -29.04 5.48 17.35
C ALA A 125 -29.88 4.76 18.43
N THR A 126 -30.04 3.44 18.28
CA THR A 126 -30.75 2.60 19.26
C THR A 126 -30.01 2.57 20.60
N THR A 127 -28.68 2.43 20.57
CA THR A 127 -27.85 2.39 21.78
C THR A 127 -27.85 3.73 22.52
N LEU A 128 -27.76 4.85 21.80
CA LEU A 128 -27.86 6.19 22.39
C LEU A 128 -29.23 6.43 23.02
N SER A 129 -30.31 5.96 22.37
CA SER A 129 -31.68 6.06 22.91
C SER A 129 -31.86 5.24 24.18
N ALA A 130 -31.24 4.06 24.27
CA ALA A 130 -31.25 3.22 25.46
C ALA A 130 -30.47 3.88 26.63
N LEU A 131 -29.30 4.47 26.33
CA LEU A 131 -28.51 5.22 27.31
C LEU A 131 -29.25 6.45 27.83
N SER A 132 -29.95 7.18 26.97
CA SER A 132 -30.72 8.36 27.40
C SER A 132 -31.95 7.99 28.24
N ALA A 133 -32.40 6.74 28.20
CA ALA A 133 -33.51 6.23 29.00
C ALA A 133 -33.08 5.65 30.36
N GLU A 134 -31.81 5.83 30.76
CA GLU A 134 -31.23 5.31 32.03
C GLU A 134 -31.31 3.77 32.20
N ALA A 135 -31.56 3.02 31.13
CA ALA A 135 -31.61 1.56 31.16
C ALA A 135 -30.19 0.95 31.02
N GLU A 136 -29.75 0.20 32.04
CA GLU A 136 -28.52 -0.61 32.08
C GLU A 136 -27.26 0.03 31.48
N SER A 137 -26.65 0.95 32.24
CA SER A 137 -25.50 1.76 31.83
C SER A 137 -24.28 0.96 31.31
N SER A 138 -23.92 -0.18 31.91
CA SER A 138 -22.64 -0.84 31.59
C SER A 138 -22.63 -1.61 30.26
N ASN A 139 -23.74 -2.29 29.89
CA ASN A 139 -23.84 -3.01 28.62
C ASN A 139 -24.03 -2.01 27.46
N ALA A 140 -24.82 -0.96 27.69
CA ALA A 140 -25.06 0.07 26.71
C ALA A 140 -23.80 0.90 26.41
N GLU A 141 -22.92 1.15 27.41
CA GLU A 141 -21.62 1.79 27.18
C GLU A 141 -20.70 0.93 26.30
N LEU A 142 -20.63 -0.39 26.54
CA LEU A 142 -19.83 -1.29 25.71
C LEU A 142 -20.34 -1.32 24.26
N ARG A 143 -21.65 -1.42 24.06
CA ARG A 143 -22.27 -1.38 22.72
C ARG A 143 -21.99 -0.06 22.02
N LEU A 144 -22.04 1.06 22.74
CA LEU A 144 -21.72 2.38 22.19
C LEU A 144 -20.28 2.41 21.66
N LYS A 145 -19.33 1.87 22.42
CA LYS A 145 -17.92 1.80 22.02
C LYS A 145 -17.74 0.88 20.79
N GLN A 146 -18.44 -0.25 20.74
CA GLN A 146 -18.42 -1.16 19.59
C GLN A 146 -18.99 -0.50 18.32
N SER A 147 -20.15 0.15 18.40
CA SER A 147 -20.74 0.87 17.28
C SER A 147 -19.85 2.04 16.82
N ALA A 148 -19.22 2.76 17.76
CA ALA A 148 -18.27 3.83 17.42
C ALA A 148 -17.07 3.28 16.61
N VAL A 149 -16.49 2.14 17.00
CA VAL A 149 -15.43 1.48 16.22
C VAL A 149 -15.90 1.18 14.80
N ARG A 150 -17.08 0.57 14.63
CA ARG A 150 -17.63 0.21 13.30
C ARG A 150 -17.90 1.41 12.40
N ILE A 151 -18.33 2.53 12.98
CA ILE A 151 -18.65 3.76 12.23
C ILE A 151 -17.36 4.52 11.84
N CYS A 152 -16.36 4.52 12.71
CA CYS A 152 -15.09 5.18 12.45
C CYS A 152 -14.17 4.36 11.53
N LEU A 153 -14.28 3.03 11.53
CA LEU A 153 -13.39 2.14 10.80
C LEU A 153 -13.25 2.49 9.30
N PRO A 154 -14.33 2.76 8.53
CA PRO A 154 -14.20 3.16 7.12
C PRO A 154 -13.33 4.40 6.90
N TYR A 155 -13.34 5.35 7.83
CA TYR A 155 -12.47 6.52 7.78
C TYR A 155 -11.02 6.16 8.06
N ILE A 156 -10.76 5.33 9.07
CA ILE A 156 -9.40 4.89 9.42
C ILE A 156 -8.78 4.04 8.30
N GLU A 157 -9.57 3.15 7.71
CA GLU A 157 -9.14 2.37 6.54
C GLU A 157 -8.75 3.29 5.39
N ARG A 158 -9.59 4.29 5.07
CA ARG A 158 -9.27 5.26 4.01
C ARG A 158 -8.04 6.09 4.33
N LEU A 159 -7.93 6.57 5.57
CA LEU A 159 -6.79 7.36 6.03
C LEU A 159 -5.49 6.56 5.90
N ALA A 160 -5.50 5.28 6.30
CA ALA A 160 -4.36 4.39 6.12
C ALA A 160 -4.06 4.17 4.63
N GLU A 161 -5.06 3.83 3.81
CA GLU A 161 -4.90 3.60 2.36
C GLU A 161 -4.29 4.81 1.63
N ASP A 162 -4.70 6.03 1.98
CA ASP A 162 -4.24 7.26 1.34
C ASP A 162 -2.80 7.65 1.74
N ASN A 163 -2.27 7.06 2.82
CA ASN A 163 -1.00 7.44 3.45
C ASN A 163 -0.05 6.25 3.68
N CYS A 164 -0.24 5.15 2.95
CA CYS A 164 0.69 4.03 2.95
C CYS A 164 0.85 3.45 1.54
N SER A 165 1.74 2.47 1.43
CA SER A 165 1.80 1.57 0.28
C SER A 165 1.99 0.15 0.81
N PRO A 166 1.53 -0.90 0.11
CA PRO A 166 1.69 -2.26 0.60
C PRO A 166 3.17 -2.60 0.82
N GLY A 167 3.49 -3.12 2.01
CA GLY A 167 4.87 -3.38 2.43
C GLY A 167 5.66 -2.14 2.91
N ILE A 168 5.04 -0.96 2.93
CA ILE A 168 5.58 0.28 3.47
C ILE A 168 4.68 0.73 4.63
N SER A 169 5.28 1.01 5.79
CA SER A 169 4.52 1.46 6.96
C SER A 169 3.74 2.75 6.69
N VAL A 170 2.60 2.92 7.37
CA VAL A 170 1.83 4.18 7.37
C VAL A 170 2.69 5.41 7.69
N HIS A 171 2.41 6.52 7.01
CA HIS A 171 3.11 7.79 7.18
C HIS A 171 3.15 8.23 8.66
N ALA A 172 4.31 8.69 9.14
CA ALA A 172 4.55 8.99 10.55
C ALA A 172 3.52 9.97 11.17
N ALA A 173 3.03 10.94 10.39
CA ALA A 173 2.03 11.91 10.85
C ALA A 173 0.64 11.31 11.16
N ILE A 174 0.25 10.20 10.51
CA ILE A 174 -1.05 9.56 10.77
C ILE A 174 -0.94 8.37 11.72
N ARG A 175 0.28 7.85 11.92
CA ARG A 175 0.54 6.68 12.75
C ARG A 175 -0.04 6.79 14.16
N PRO A 176 0.10 7.91 14.92
CA PRO A 176 -0.52 8.03 16.23
C PRO A 176 -2.04 7.85 16.24
N ILE A 177 -2.73 8.29 15.17
CA ILE A 177 -4.18 8.17 15.02
C ILE A 177 -4.56 6.71 14.74
N VAL A 178 -3.82 6.07 13.82
CA VAL A 178 -4.04 4.67 13.45
C VAL A 178 -3.77 3.75 14.64
N ASP A 179 -2.64 3.90 15.31
CA ASP A 179 -2.22 3.06 16.43
C ASP A 179 -3.21 3.18 17.60
N GLU A 180 -3.66 4.40 17.92
CA GLU A 180 -4.64 4.62 18.97
C GLU A 180 -6.01 4.02 18.63
N PHE A 181 -6.48 4.18 17.39
CA PHE A 181 -7.71 3.54 16.95
C PHE A 181 -7.61 2.01 17.01
N VAL A 182 -6.53 1.42 16.51
CA VAL A 182 -6.30 -0.03 16.54
C VAL A 182 -6.28 -0.54 17.99
N ARG A 183 -5.65 0.19 18.91
CA ARG A 183 -5.64 -0.13 20.35
C ARG A 183 -7.05 -0.18 20.92
N VAL A 184 -7.86 0.85 20.65
CA VAL A 184 -9.27 0.92 21.10
C VAL A 184 -10.10 -0.20 20.46
N ALA A 185 -9.95 -0.41 19.15
CA ALA A 185 -10.71 -1.41 18.41
C ALA A 185 -10.39 -2.85 18.86
N LYS A 186 -9.11 -3.19 19.08
CA LYS A 186 -8.72 -4.49 19.63
C LYS A 186 -9.28 -4.75 21.02
N HIS A 187 -9.48 -3.70 21.82
CA HIS A 187 -10.04 -3.83 23.15
C HIS A 187 -11.56 -4.03 23.15
N TYR A 188 -12.30 -3.29 22.32
CA TYR A 188 -13.77 -3.30 22.34
C TYR A 188 -14.43 -4.14 21.23
N SER A 189 -13.78 -4.31 20.08
CA SER A 189 -14.25 -5.08 18.92
C SER A 189 -13.12 -5.93 18.30
N PRO A 190 -12.57 -6.92 19.02
CA PRO A 190 -11.42 -7.71 18.57
C PRO A 190 -11.69 -8.55 17.31
N SER A 191 -12.95 -8.84 17.01
CA SER A 191 -13.36 -9.64 15.84
C SER A 191 -13.63 -8.80 14.59
N GLU A 192 -13.36 -7.50 14.62
CA GLU A 192 -13.67 -6.59 13.52
C GLU A 192 -12.65 -6.74 12.37
N PRO A 193 -13.04 -7.32 11.22
CA PRO A 193 -12.08 -7.75 10.19
C PRO A 193 -11.32 -6.60 9.52
N GLY A 194 -11.87 -5.38 9.53
CA GLY A 194 -11.16 -4.21 8.99
C GLY A 194 -10.00 -3.75 9.87
N VAL A 195 -9.98 -4.09 11.17
CA VAL A 195 -8.87 -3.76 12.06
C VAL A 195 -7.61 -4.51 11.65
N ASP A 196 -7.73 -5.79 11.28
CA ASP A 196 -6.62 -6.59 10.79
C ASP A 196 -6.05 -6.04 9.47
N TYR A 197 -6.93 -5.55 8.59
CA TYR A 197 -6.52 -4.88 7.36
C TYR A 197 -5.74 -3.60 7.64
N VAL A 198 -6.19 -2.76 8.58
CA VAL A 198 -5.46 -1.55 9.00
C VAL A 198 -4.10 -1.91 9.62
N CYS A 199 -4.04 -2.96 10.46
CA CYS A 199 -2.77 -3.44 11.01
C CYS A 199 -1.81 -3.92 9.92
N TRP A 200 -2.33 -4.61 8.89
CA TRP A 200 -1.55 -5.03 7.74
C TRP A 200 -1.02 -3.84 6.93
N LEU A 201 -1.85 -2.82 6.68
CA LEU A 201 -1.41 -1.56 6.05
C LEU A 201 -0.35 -0.82 6.89
N ALA A 202 -0.44 -0.90 8.21
CA ALA A 202 0.54 -0.32 9.13
C ALA A 202 1.86 -1.10 9.20
N GLY A 203 1.95 -2.28 8.57
CA GLY A 203 3.13 -3.14 8.61
C GLY A 203 3.25 -3.98 9.89
N GLU A 204 2.17 -4.12 10.67
CA GLU A 204 2.19 -4.83 11.96
C GLU A 204 1.74 -6.29 11.85
N ASN A 205 1.25 -6.72 10.69
CA ASN A 205 0.75 -8.07 10.45
C ASN A 205 1.52 -8.78 9.32
N GLU A 206 2.83 -8.99 9.53
CA GLU A 206 3.70 -9.75 8.62
C GLU A 206 3.29 -11.25 8.54
N SER A 207 2.52 -11.74 9.51
CA SER A 207 2.10 -13.15 9.63
C SER A 207 0.78 -13.48 8.93
N ALA A 208 0.21 -12.55 8.15
CA ALA A 208 -1.04 -12.79 7.43
C ALA A 208 -0.89 -13.92 6.40
N SER A 209 -1.90 -14.79 6.27
CA SER A 209 -1.86 -15.88 5.29
C SER A 209 -1.82 -15.32 3.85
N PRO A 210 -1.22 -16.03 2.89
CA PRO A 210 -1.14 -15.57 1.50
C PRO A 210 -2.51 -15.19 0.90
N ALA A 211 -3.56 -15.93 1.26
CA ALA A 211 -4.93 -15.64 0.81
C ALA A 211 -5.50 -14.34 1.43
N LEU A 212 -5.16 -14.02 2.68
CA LEU A 212 -5.55 -12.76 3.30
C LEU A 212 -4.80 -11.57 2.68
N VAL A 213 -3.50 -11.72 2.48
CA VAL A 213 -2.68 -10.71 1.80
C VAL A 213 -3.24 -10.40 0.41
N GLU A 214 -3.63 -11.43 -0.35
CA GLU A 214 -4.27 -11.25 -1.66
C GLU A 214 -5.56 -10.43 -1.56
N ARG A 215 -6.46 -10.77 -0.63
CA ARG A 215 -7.71 -10.01 -0.40
C ARG A 215 -7.45 -8.56 0.00
N TYR A 216 -6.46 -8.32 0.86
CA TYR A 216 -6.07 -6.97 1.27
C TYR A 216 -5.48 -6.16 0.12
N MET A 217 -4.62 -6.77 -0.70
CA MET A 217 -4.09 -6.13 -1.92
C MET A 217 -5.19 -5.78 -2.91
N GLU A 218 -6.16 -6.68 -3.15
CA GLU A 218 -7.29 -6.42 -4.04
C GLU A 218 -8.13 -5.23 -3.57
N ARG A 219 -8.38 -5.17 -2.25
CA ARG A 219 -9.08 -4.06 -1.61
C ARG A 219 -8.31 -2.74 -1.78
N PHE A 220 -7.03 -2.72 -1.43
CA PHE A 220 -6.17 -1.56 -1.56
C PHE A 220 -6.15 -1.02 -3.00
N GLN A 221 -5.98 -1.91 -3.99
CA GLN A 221 -6.00 -1.55 -5.41
C GLN A 221 -7.35 -1.00 -5.86
N ARG A 222 -8.47 -1.51 -5.32
CA ARG A 222 -9.81 -0.99 -5.59
C ARG A 222 -9.95 0.44 -5.07
N GLY A 223 -9.51 0.71 -3.84
CA GLY A 223 -9.53 2.05 -3.24
C GLY A 223 -8.79 3.10 -4.07
N ARG A 224 -7.62 2.75 -4.61
CA ARG A 224 -6.83 3.66 -5.47
C ARG A 224 -7.44 3.88 -6.85
N ARG A 225 -8.10 2.86 -7.44
CA ARG A 225 -8.81 3.04 -8.73
C ARG A 225 -9.93 4.06 -8.58
N SER A 226 -10.71 3.97 -7.51
CA SER A 226 -11.80 4.91 -7.24
C SER A 226 -11.35 6.34 -6.93
N GLU A 227 -10.14 6.55 -6.40
CA GLU A 227 -9.58 7.90 -6.19
C GLU A 227 -9.21 8.56 -7.52
N VAL A 228 -8.62 7.81 -8.46
CA VAL A 228 -8.23 8.32 -9.78
C VAL A 228 -9.44 8.79 -10.57
N ASP A 229 -10.54 8.03 -10.52
CA ASP A 229 -11.77 8.43 -11.21
C ASP A 229 -12.35 9.74 -10.64
N ARG A 230 -12.34 9.93 -9.31
CA ARG A 230 -12.79 11.20 -8.68
C ARG A 230 -11.91 12.40 -9.00
N SER A 231 -10.63 12.21 -9.30
CA SER A 231 -9.70 13.29 -9.63
C SER A 231 -9.80 13.78 -11.08
N ARG A 232 -10.61 13.13 -11.91
CA ARG A 232 -10.79 13.44 -13.34
C ARG A 232 -12.08 14.19 -13.65
N ASP A 233 -13.00 14.25 -12.69
CA ASP A 233 -14.23 15.04 -12.74
C ASP A 233 -14.00 16.45 -12.15
#